data_AF-A0A6S6G259-F1
#
_entry.id   AF-A0A6S6G259-F1
#
_cell.length_a   1.000
_cell.length_b   1.000
_cell.length_c   1.000
_cell.angle_alpha   90.00
_cell.angle_beta   90.00
_cell.angle_gamma   90.00
#
_symmetry.space_group_name_H-M   'P 1'
#
loop_
_entity.id
_entity.type
_entity.pdbx_description
1 polymer ?
#
loop_
_entity_poly.entity_id
_entity_poly.type
_entity_poly.pdbx_seq_one_letter_code
_entity_poly.pdbx_strand_id
1 'polypeptide(L)'
;MAKLLHEYWQNEDGGEFGPVQERADQMRPDLMPGSHFVFEIWASSWQQAMQMHNERLSYGDYKPADGVPDHFYTVEEQIAQDAYLLRRNVR
;
A
#
# COMPACT_ATOMS: atom_id res chain seq x y z
N MET A 1 -15.95 -8.44 -1.36
CA MET A 1 -15.02 -7.80 -2.31
C MET A 1 -13.61 -8.08 -1.81
N ALA A 2 -12.69 -8.45 -2.69
CA ALA A 2 -11.31 -8.69 -2.29
C ALA A 2 -10.71 -7.41 -1.69
N LYS A 3 -9.80 -7.56 -0.72
CA LYS A 3 -9.10 -6.43 -0.11
C LYS A 3 -7.62 -6.74 -0.05
N LEU A 4 -6.81 -5.74 -0.35
CA LEU A 4 -5.36 -5.79 -0.15
C LEU A 4 -4.97 -4.92 1.04
N LEU A 5 -3.97 -5.38 1.79
CA LEU A 5 -3.21 -4.63 2.76
C LEU A 5 -2.28 -3.68 2.03
N HIS A 6 -2.39 -2.40 2.36
CA HIS A 6 -1.45 -1.36 1.98
C HIS A 6 -0.71 -0.89 3.21
N GLU A 7 0.55 -0.52 3.03
CA GLU A 7 1.37 0.05 4.09
C GLU A 7 1.95 1.39 3.66
N TYR A 8 2.05 2.30 4.63
CA TYR A 8 2.83 3.50 4.52
C TYR A 8 4.11 3.35 5.35
N TRP A 9 5.24 3.47 4.66
CA TRP A 9 6.56 3.53 5.25
C TRP A 9 7.12 4.93 5.05
N GLN A 10 7.98 5.40 5.94
CA GLN A 10 8.64 6.70 5.78
C GLN A 10 10.06 6.73 6.33
N ASN A 11 10.89 7.61 5.78
CA ASN A 11 12.19 8.01 6.32
C ASN A 11 12.31 9.55 6.29
N GLU A 12 13.52 10.09 6.41
CA GLU A 12 13.76 11.53 6.39
C GLU A 12 13.51 12.17 5.00
N ASP A 13 13.58 11.38 3.92
CA ASP A 13 13.46 11.86 2.53
C ASP A 13 12.02 11.83 2.01
N GLY A 14 11.13 11.07 2.65
CA GLY A 14 9.72 10.96 2.25
C GLY A 14 9.07 9.66 2.70
N GLY A 15 7.96 9.32 2.05
CA GLY A 15 7.23 8.08 2.32
C GLY A 15 6.75 7.35 1.08
N GLU A 16 6.56 6.05 1.25
CA GLU A 16 6.11 5.10 0.23
C GLU A 16 4.78 4.50 0.69
N PHE A 17 3.75 4.59 -0.15
CA PHE A 17 2.46 3.95 0.08
C PHE A 17 2.15 2.96 -1.05
N GLY A 18 1.81 1.72 -0.70
CA GLY A 18 1.46 0.72 -1.70
C GLY A 18 0.95 -0.58 -1.10
N PRO A 19 0.36 -1.46 -1.93
CA PRO A 19 -0.03 -2.79 -1.49
C PRO A 19 1.21 -3.59 -1.08
N VAL A 20 1.10 -4.36 0.01
CA VAL A 20 2.19 -5.22 0.47
C VAL A 20 2.48 -6.29 -0.59
N GLN A 21 3.73 -6.33 -1.05
CA GLN A 21 4.21 -7.29 -2.03
C GLN A 21 5.64 -7.70 -1.69
N GLU A 22 5.99 -8.96 -1.98
CA GLU A 22 7.32 -9.50 -1.68
C GLU A 22 8.45 -8.71 -2.32
N ARG A 23 8.30 -8.35 -3.60
CA ARG A 23 9.35 -7.65 -4.33
C ARG A 23 9.55 -6.23 -3.78
N ALA A 24 8.47 -5.55 -3.40
CA ALA A 24 8.57 -4.22 -2.78
C ALA A 24 9.31 -4.30 -1.43
N ASP A 25 8.96 -5.28 -0.59
CA ASP A 25 9.63 -5.52 0.69
C ASP A 25 11.13 -5.85 0.53
N GLN A 26 11.49 -6.66 -0.46
CA GLN A 26 12.89 -6.99 -0.74
C GLN A 26 13.69 -5.77 -1.20
N MET A 27 13.06 -4.86 -1.94
CA MET A 27 13.71 -3.68 -2.49
C MET A 27 13.74 -2.48 -1.53
N ARG A 28 12.85 -2.45 -0.52
CA ARG A 28 12.72 -1.31 0.41
C ARG A 28 14.03 -0.94 1.12
N PRO A 29 14.86 -1.88 1.63
CA PRO A 29 16.12 -1.51 2.28
C PRO A 29 17.09 -0.74 1.37
N ASP A 30 17.05 -1.01 0.06
CA ASP A 30 17.92 -0.38 -0.93
C ASP A 30 17.31 0.93 -1.47
N LEU A 31 16.00 0.97 -1.70
CA LEU A 31 15.30 2.13 -2.26
C LEU A 31 14.93 3.20 -1.22
N MET A 32 14.66 2.78 0.01
CA MET A 32 14.23 3.64 1.10
C MET A 32 14.95 3.26 2.41
N PRO A 33 16.29 3.39 2.44
CA PRO A 33 17.09 3.01 3.60
C PRO A 33 16.63 3.76 4.85
N GLY A 34 16.64 3.05 5.99
CA GLY A 34 16.22 3.62 7.28
C GLY A 34 14.72 3.88 7.41
N SER A 35 13.90 3.46 6.44
CA SER A 35 12.45 3.60 6.55
C SER A 35 11.88 2.82 7.74
N HIS A 36 10.85 3.37 8.37
CA HIS A 36 10.05 2.70 9.38
C HIS A 36 8.58 2.67 8.99
N PHE A 37 7.88 1.65 9.47
CA PHE A 37 6.45 1.50 9.30
C PHE A 37 5.70 2.61 10.05
N VAL A 38 4.65 3.15 9.44
CA VAL A 38 3.81 4.20 10.02
C VAL A 38 2.38 3.74 10.24
N PHE A 39 1.72 3.26 9.18
CA PHE A 39 0.35 2.74 9.27
C PHE A 39 0.03 1.77 8.15
N GLU A 40 -1.06 1.02 8.34
CA GLU A 40 -1.61 0.09 7.37
C GLU A 40 -3.09 0.36 7.09
N ILE A 41 -3.53 0.00 5.88
CA ILE A 41 -4.91 0.16 5.39
C ILE A 41 -5.32 -1.07 4.60
N TRP A 42 -6.52 -1.59 4.87
CA TRP A 42 -7.16 -2.59 4.01
C TRP A 42 -8.17 -1.91 3.07
N ALA A 43 -7.96 -2.03 1.77
CA ALA A 43 -8.81 -1.42 0.74
C ALA A 43 -9.20 -2.41 -0.36
N SER A 44 -10.35 -2.21 -0.99
CA SER A 44 -10.85 -3.01 -2.12
C SER A 44 -10.52 -2.44 -3.49
N SER A 45 -9.92 -1.25 -3.55
CA SER A 45 -9.43 -0.65 -4.80
C SER A 45 -8.30 0.34 -4.56
N TRP A 46 -7.60 0.71 -5.63
CA TRP A 46 -6.53 1.71 -5.57
C TRP A 46 -7.06 3.09 -5.15
N GLN A 47 -8.15 3.56 -5.75
CA GLN A 47 -8.70 4.87 -5.38
C GLN A 47 -9.18 4.91 -3.94
N GLN A 48 -9.77 3.82 -3.43
CA GLN A 48 -10.13 3.74 -2.00
C GLN A 48 -8.90 3.79 -1.10
N ALA A 49 -7.84 3.04 -1.44
CA ALA A 49 -6.59 3.05 -0.68
C ALA A 49 -5.98 4.47 -0.62
N MET A 50 -5.95 5.17 -1.75
CA MET A 50 -5.43 6.53 -1.85
C MET A 50 -6.27 7.56 -1.08
N GLN A 51 -7.61 7.43 -1.11
CA GLN A 51 -8.48 8.27 -0.31
C GLN A 51 -8.20 8.09 1.18
N MET A 52 -8.13 6.85 1.67
CA MET A 52 -7.83 6.55 3.07
C MET A 52 -6.41 6.99 3.48
N HIS A 53 -5.43 6.86 2.57
CA HIS A 53 -4.07 7.39 2.77
C HIS A 53 -4.08 8.91 2.98
N ASN A 54 -4.79 9.65 2.11
CA ASN A 54 -4.87 11.09 2.25
C ASN A 54 -5.59 11.51 3.53
N GLU A 55 -6.64 10.79 3.95
CA GLU A 55 -7.31 11.01 5.23
C GLU A 55 -6.36 10.83 6.41
N ARG A 56 -5.52 9.79 6.39
CA ARG A 56 -4.51 9.53 7.43
C ARG A 56 -3.45 10.63 7.52
N LEU A 57 -3.07 11.22 6.40
CA LEU A 57 -2.04 12.26 6.31
C LEU A 57 -2.60 13.69 6.24
N SER A 58 -3.93 13.86 6.35
CA SER A 58 -4.61 15.17 6.23
C SER A 58 -4.34 15.90 4.89
N TYR A 59 -4.19 15.16 3.79
CA TYR A 59 -3.95 15.72 2.45
C TYR A 59 -5.23 16.15 1.71
N GLY A 60 -6.41 15.91 2.30
CA GLY A 60 -7.71 16.18 1.67
C GLY A 60 -8.09 15.12 0.62
N ASP A 61 -9.14 15.37 -0.16
CA ASP A 61 -9.68 14.35 -1.06
C ASP A 61 -8.67 13.90 -2.12
N TYR A 62 -8.59 12.59 -2.35
CA TYR A 62 -7.82 12.04 -3.45
C TYR A 62 -8.54 12.33 -4.78
N LYS A 63 -7.82 12.95 -5.72
CA LYS A 63 -8.32 13.27 -7.06
C LYS A 63 -7.50 12.50 -8.10
N PRO A 64 -8.00 11.38 -8.65
CA PRO A 64 -7.32 10.68 -9.73
C PRO A 64 -7.26 11.56 -10.99
N ALA A 65 -6.28 11.30 -11.87
CA ALA A 65 -6.22 11.96 -13.16
C ALA A 65 -7.44 11.62 -14.02
N ASP A 66 -7.89 12.59 -14.82
CA ASP A 66 -9.06 12.45 -15.67
C ASP A 66 -8.94 11.24 -16.61
N GLY A 67 -10.00 10.43 -16.67
CA GLY A 67 -10.07 9.25 -17.54
C GLY A 67 -9.33 8.01 -17.02
N VAL A 68 -8.68 8.08 -15.85
CA VAL A 68 -8.06 6.90 -15.23
C VAL A 68 -9.11 6.11 -14.44
N PRO A 69 -9.48 4.89 -14.88
CA PRO A 69 -10.43 4.07 -14.13
C PRO A 69 -9.83 3.61 -12.80
N ASP A 70 -10.69 3.31 -11.83
CA ASP A 70 -10.25 2.66 -10.60
C ASP A 70 -9.81 1.22 -10.89
N HIS A 71 -8.83 0.76 -10.13
CA HIS A 71 -8.39 -0.64 -10.10
C HIS A 71 -9.00 -1.31 -8.89
N PHE A 72 -10.08 -2.07 -9.10
CA PHE A 72 -10.67 -2.92 -8.07
C PHE A 72 -9.92 -4.23 -7.96
N TYR A 73 -9.50 -4.56 -6.75
CA TYR A 73 -8.71 -5.76 -6.53
C TYR A 73 -9.51 -7.03 -6.75
N THR A 74 -8.83 -8.02 -7.31
CA THR A 74 -9.33 -9.36 -7.57
C THR A 74 -9.06 -10.28 -6.39
N VAL A 75 -9.81 -11.38 -6.33
CA VAL A 75 -9.58 -12.43 -5.33
C VAL A 75 -8.21 -13.07 -5.52
N GLU A 76 -7.72 -13.17 -6.76
CA GLU A 76 -6.39 -13.72 -7.07
C GLU A 76 -5.26 -12.86 -6.47
N GLU A 77 -5.36 -11.53 -6.58
CA GLU A 77 -4.43 -10.61 -5.94
C GLU A 77 -4.44 -10.76 -4.41
N GLN A 78 -5.63 -10.90 -3.81
CA GLN A 78 -5.76 -11.11 -2.37
C GLN A 78 -5.12 -12.43 -1.93
N ILE A 79 -5.37 -13.54 -2.64
CA ILE A 79 -4.76 -14.84 -2.35
C ILE A 79 -3.23 -14.75 -2.45
N ALA A 80 -2.71 -14.08 -3.48
CA ALA A 80 -1.28 -13.92 -3.66
C ALA A 80 -0.64 -13.12 -2.52
N GLN A 81 -1.30 -12.04 -2.09
CA GLN A 81 -0.84 -11.25 -0.95
C GLN A 81 -0.94 -12.03 0.36
N ASP A 82 -2.06 -12.71 0.63
CA ASP A 82 -2.25 -13.53 1.82
C ASP A 82 -1.17 -14.62 1.93
N ALA A 83 -0.86 -15.30 0.83
CA ALA A 83 0.20 -16.31 0.77
C ALA A 83 1.58 -15.71 1.11
N TYR A 84 1.84 -14.47 0.71
CA TYR A 84 3.05 -13.76 1.09
C TYR A 84 3.04 -13.36 2.57
N LEU A 85 1.94 -12.79 3.06
CA LEU A 85 1.80 -12.36 4.45
C LEU A 85 2.01 -13.51 5.45
N LEU A 86 1.61 -14.74 5.11
CA LEU A 86 1.82 -15.92 5.96
C LEU A 86 3.29 -16.26 6.23
N ARG A 87 4.21 -15.87 5.32
CA ARG A 87 5.66 -16.13 5.45
C ARG A 87 6.47 -14.86 5.64
N ARG A 88 5.82 -13.71 5.62
CA ARG A 88 6.44 -12.40 5.77
C ARG A 88 6.91 -12.24 7.21
N ASN A 89 8.20 -12.00 7.39
CA ASN A 89 8.80 -11.79 8.70
C ASN A 89 9.24 -10.33 8.87
N VAL A 90 8.26 -9.44 8.80
CA VAL A 90 8.44 -8.00 9.05
C VAL A 90 7.75 -7.73 10.39
N ARG A 91 8.52 -7.29 11.38
CA ARG A 91 8.07 -6.91 12.73
C ARG A 91 8.34 -5.44 12.95
#